data_AF-A0A0H5RPE0-F1
#
_entry.id   AF-A0A0H5RPE0-F1
#
_cell.length_a   1.000
_cell.length_b   1.000
_cell.length_c   1.000
_cell.angle_alpha   90.00
_cell.angle_beta   90.00
_cell.angle_gamma   90.00
#
_symmetry.space_group_name_H-M   'P 1'
#
loop_
_entity.id
_entity.type
_entity.pdbx_description
1 polymer ?
#
loop_
_entity_poly.entity_id
_entity_poly.type
_entity_poly.pdbx_seq_one_letter_code
_entity_poly.pdbx_strand_id
1 'polypeptide(L)'
;MQGVALCGRMVTAASAVMMASMVATAGPALADPKVPNDVWIQCAAFSGSNTQWPHVLSGCDSRSGENGAGQTVRTAPGTETIRWSAPFESGKSFQLVNIANTVVGPSADCPADHPVKANVSGSIEAGGQYGGSPVTAVICANGTDFLMQPGTLFVIHKA
;
A
#
# COMPACT_ATOMS: atom_id res chain seq x y z
N MET A 1 -16.77 61.89 57.76
CA MET A 1 -17.42 60.61 57.44
C MET A 1 -18.45 60.85 56.35
N GLN A 2 -18.05 60.75 55.08
CA GLN A 2 -18.97 60.76 53.94
C GLN A 2 -18.50 59.68 52.97
N GLY A 3 -19.46 58.84 52.60
CA GLY A 3 -19.27 57.54 51.99
C GLY A 3 -18.94 57.59 50.50
N VAL A 4 -18.20 56.56 50.13
CA VAL A 4 -17.76 56.12 48.80
C VAL A 4 -18.95 55.61 47.98
N ALA A 5 -18.95 55.82 46.66
CA ALA A 5 -18.98 54.72 45.68
C ALA A 5 -19.06 55.21 44.23
N LEU A 6 -18.11 54.67 43.46
CA LEU A 6 -17.79 54.87 42.06
C LEU A 6 -18.62 53.92 41.14
N CYS A 7 -18.56 54.25 39.85
CA CYS A 7 -18.64 53.37 38.68
C CYS A 7 -20.00 52.93 38.12
N GLY A 8 -20.23 53.31 36.86
CA GLY A 8 -20.96 52.45 35.94
C GLY A 8 -21.41 53.05 34.61
N ARG A 9 -20.62 52.75 33.56
CA ARG A 9 -21.04 52.39 32.19
C ARG A 9 -21.35 53.49 31.16
N MET A 10 -20.37 53.72 30.27
CA MET A 10 -20.58 54.15 28.87
C MET A 10 -20.62 52.91 27.96
N VAL A 11 -21.66 52.84 27.13
CA VAL A 11 -21.84 52.00 25.94
C VAL A 11 -22.49 52.97 24.94
N THR A 12 -22.01 53.25 23.72
CA THR A 12 -21.88 52.35 22.58
C THR A 12 -21.15 53.10 21.45
N ALA A 13 -20.19 52.46 20.80
CA ALA A 13 -19.64 52.78 19.48
C ALA A 13 -19.19 51.43 18.89
N ALA A 14 -19.25 51.08 17.62
CA ALA A 14 -19.76 51.71 16.41
C ALA A 14 -19.77 50.59 15.32
N SER A 15 -20.33 50.93 14.16
CA SER A 15 -19.90 50.49 12.83
C SER A 15 -20.26 49.09 12.34
N ALA A 16 -21.16 49.12 11.35
CA ALA A 16 -21.40 48.07 10.38
C ALA A 16 -20.24 47.96 9.37
N VAL A 17 -19.84 46.73 9.03
CA VAL A 17 -19.18 46.39 7.76
C VAL A 17 -19.72 45.03 7.31
N MET A 18 -20.55 45.03 6.27
CA MET A 18 -20.91 43.80 5.56
C MET A 18 -19.76 43.47 4.59
N MET A 19 -19.04 42.37 4.81
CA MET A 19 -18.20 41.77 3.77
C MET A 19 -18.92 40.55 3.19
N ALA A 20 -19.27 40.68 1.91
CA ALA A 20 -19.92 39.65 1.11
C ALA A 20 -18.99 38.44 0.94
N SER A 21 -19.55 37.28 1.28
CA SER A 21 -18.96 35.97 1.12
C SER A 21 -18.72 35.64 -0.35
N MET A 22 -17.50 35.29 -0.69
CA MET A 22 -17.19 34.55 -1.92
C MET A 22 -16.45 33.29 -1.50
N VAL A 23 -17.23 32.29 -1.06
CA VAL A 23 -16.71 30.93 -0.88
C VAL A 23 -16.61 30.35 -2.29
N ALA A 24 -15.42 30.46 -2.89
CA ALA A 24 -15.09 29.66 -4.05
C ALA A 24 -15.07 28.19 -3.59
N THR A 25 -16.12 27.44 -3.89
CA THR A 25 -16.14 25.99 -3.74
C THR A 25 -15.16 25.42 -4.76
N ALA A 26 -13.91 25.24 -4.34
CA ALA A 26 -13.00 24.33 -5.02
C ALA A 26 -13.71 22.96 -5.06
N GLY A 27 -14.10 22.52 -6.25
CA GLY A 27 -14.57 21.15 -6.43
C GLY A 27 -13.50 20.18 -5.92
N PRO A 28 -13.87 19.02 -5.36
CA PRO A 28 -12.87 18.06 -4.94
C PRO A 28 -12.03 17.71 -6.16
N ALA A 29 -10.73 17.98 -6.09
CA ALA A 29 -9.77 17.40 -7.00
C ALA A 29 -10.02 15.89 -6.97
N LEU A 30 -10.41 15.31 -8.10
CA LEU A 30 -10.47 13.87 -8.26
C LEU A 30 -9.06 13.37 -7.98
N ALA A 31 -8.83 12.82 -6.78
CA ALA A 31 -7.58 12.19 -6.45
C ALA A 31 -7.39 11.07 -7.48
N ASP A 32 -6.33 11.20 -8.29
CA ASP A 32 -5.90 10.15 -9.22
C ASP A 32 -5.80 8.83 -8.43
N PRO A 33 -6.21 7.67 -8.97
CA PRO A 33 -6.17 6.44 -8.21
C PRO A 33 -4.74 6.16 -7.75
N LYS A 34 -4.58 5.93 -6.44
CA LYS A 34 -3.30 5.56 -5.78
C LYS A 34 -2.56 4.39 -6.48
N VAL A 35 -3.29 3.60 -7.26
CA VAL A 35 -2.82 2.43 -8.01
C VAL A 35 -2.91 2.69 -9.53
N PRO A 36 -1.81 2.54 -10.29
CA PRO A 36 -1.77 2.77 -11.75
C PRO A 36 -2.80 1.97 -12.53
N ASN A 37 -3.28 2.45 -13.69
CA ASN A 37 -4.44 1.92 -14.44
C ASN A 37 -4.36 0.44 -14.88
N ASP A 38 -3.17 -0.10 -15.02
CA ASP A 38 -2.84 -1.48 -15.38
C ASP A 38 -2.65 -2.40 -14.17
N VAL A 39 -2.80 -1.89 -12.95
CA VAL A 39 -2.57 -2.62 -11.70
C VAL A 39 -3.89 -2.82 -10.91
N TRP A 40 -4.07 -3.99 -10.32
CA TRP A 40 -5.11 -4.27 -9.34
C TRP A 40 -4.64 -3.93 -7.93
N ILE A 41 -3.49 -4.48 -7.53
CA ILE A 41 -2.92 -4.36 -6.19
C ILE A 41 -1.40 -4.14 -6.33
N GLN A 42 -0.85 -3.26 -5.51
CA GLN A 42 0.59 -3.13 -5.34
C GLN A 42 0.96 -3.09 -3.86
N CYS A 43 2.09 -3.68 -3.46
CA CYS A 43 2.59 -3.65 -2.09
C CYS A 43 4.00 -3.07 -2.03
N ALA A 44 4.21 -2.21 -1.04
CA ALA A 44 5.48 -1.53 -0.78
C ALA A 44 6.51 -2.39 -0.03
N ALA A 45 6.14 -3.59 0.42
CA ALA A 45 7.10 -4.55 0.97
C ALA A 45 6.65 -5.99 0.72
N PHE A 46 7.64 -6.83 0.44
CA PHE A 46 7.55 -8.28 0.33
C PHE A 46 8.84 -8.90 0.88
N SER A 47 8.76 -9.74 1.90
CA SER A 47 9.95 -10.29 2.57
C SER A 47 9.65 -11.59 3.30
N GLY A 48 10.67 -12.43 3.49
CA GLY A 48 10.53 -13.67 4.24
C GLY A 48 11.79 -14.52 4.24
N SER A 49 11.74 -15.63 4.99
CA SER A 49 12.80 -16.63 4.98
C SER A 49 12.79 -17.42 3.68
N ASN A 50 13.96 -17.83 3.18
CA ASN A 50 14.05 -18.71 2.01
C ASN A 50 13.45 -20.11 2.26
N THR A 51 13.30 -20.51 3.54
CA THR A 51 12.94 -21.88 3.93
C THR A 51 11.66 -21.97 4.75
N GLN A 52 11.06 -20.83 5.13
CA GLN A 52 9.91 -20.80 6.03
C GLN A 52 8.84 -19.84 5.51
N TRP A 53 7.59 -20.28 5.60
CA TRP A 53 6.39 -19.48 5.34
C TRP A 53 5.71 -19.14 6.67
N PRO A 54 4.96 -18.02 6.75
CA PRO A 54 4.58 -17.10 5.67
C PRO A 54 5.65 -16.08 5.27
N HIS A 55 5.55 -15.56 4.04
CA HIS A 55 6.24 -14.34 3.63
C HIS A 55 5.28 -13.16 3.72
N VAL A 56 5.73 -12.03 4.27
CA VAL A 56 4.87 -10.90 4.58
C VAL A 56 4.74 -9.97 3.38
N LEU A 57 3.53 -9.49 3.13
CA LEU A 57 3.22 -8.38 2.22
C LEU A 57 2.69 -7.21 3.07
N SER A 58 3.26 -6.02 2.92
CA SER A 58 2.79 -4.85 3.67
C SER A 58 2.85 -3.57 2.84
N GLY A 59 2.16 -2.52 3.33
CA GLY A 59 1.98 -1.29 2.58
C GLY A 59 1.29 -1.53 1.24
N CYS A 60 0.25 -2.38 1.26
CA CYS A 60 -0.51 -2.76 0.08
C CYS A 60 -1.62 -1.76 -0.18
N ASP A 61 -1.78 -1.43 -1.45
CA ASP A 61 -2.83 -0.56 -1.97
C ASP A 61 -3.59 -1.31 -3.06
N SER A 62 -4.91 -1.27 -3.01
CA SER A 62 -5.75 -1.84 -4.05
C SER A 62 -6.46 -0.76 -4.84
N ARG A 63 -6.89 -1.11 -6.05
CA ARG A 63 -7.73 -0.25 -6.88
C ARG A 63 -9.07 0.08 -6.23
N SER A 64 -9.57 -0.72 -5.29
CA SER A 64 -10.78 -0.38 -4.53
C SER A 64 -10.55 0.78 -3.55
N GLY A 65 -9.31 1.29 -3.44
CA GLY A 65 -8.95 2.38 -2.53
C GLY A 65 -8.65 1.89 -1.12
N GLU A 66 -8.57 0.58 -0.91
CA GLU A 66 -8.22 -0.01 0.37
C GLU A 66 -6.70 -0.03 0.54
N ASN A 67 -6.24 0.16 1.77
CA ASN A 67 -4.84 -0.03 2.14
C ASN A 67 -4.74 -1.18 3.15
N GLY A 68 -3.67 -1.96 3.11
CA GLY A 68 -3.51 -3.05 4.06
C GLY A 68 -2.25 -3.88 3.88
N ALA A 69 -2.40 -5.16 4.19
CA ALA A 69 -1.31 -6.12 4.27
C ALA A 69 -1.85 -7.52 3.99
N GLY A 70 -0.92 -8.44 3.79
CA GLY A 70 -1.22 -9.86 3.63
C GLY A 70 0.04 -10.69 3.78
N GLN A 71 -0.02 -11.90 3.26
CA GLN A 71 1.10 -12.82 3.30
C GLN A 71 0.97 -13.86 2.20
N THR A 72 2.10 -14.35 1.69
CA THR A 72 2.12 -15.57 0.90
C THR A 72 2.40 -16.76 1.80
N VAL A 73 1.57 -17.79 1.67
CA VAL A 73 1.79 -19.08 2.32
C VAL A 73 2.00 -20.14 1.26
N ARG A 74 2.80 -21.15 1.57
CA ARG A 74 2.95 -22.30 0.69
C ARG A 74 1.97 -23.39 1.07
N THR A 75 1.12 -23.78 0.13
CA THR A 75 0.15 -24.88 0.30
C THR A 75 0.69 -26.21 -0.23
N ALA A 76 1.48 -26.17 -1.30
CA ALA A 76 2.22 -27.30 -1.85
C ALA A 76 3.44 -26.79 -2.65
N PRO A 77 4.47 -27.61 -2.93
CA PRO A 77 5.60 -27.20 -3.76
C PRO A 77 5.14 -26.62 -5.11
N GLY A 78 5.68 -25.46 -5.50
CA GLY A 78 5.32 -24.77 -6.75
C GLY A 78 3.98 -24.03 -6.73
N THR A 79 3.28 -24.01 -5.59
CA THR A 79 2.00 -23.31 -5.42
C THR A 79 2.00 -22.51 -4.12
N GLU A 80 1.60 -21.25 -4.19
CA GLU A 80 1.46 -20.39 -3.01
C GLU A 80 0.08 -19.77 -3.00
N THR A 81 -0.40 -19.38 -1.82
CA THR A 81 -1.65 -18.64 -1.68
C THR A 81 -1.32 -17.29 -1.06
N ILE A 82 -1.72 -16.21 -1.71
CA ILE A 82 -1.77 -14.89 -1.07
C ILE A 82 -2.99 -14.87 -0.16
N ARG A 83 -2.80 -14.57 1.12
CA ARG A 83 -3.87 -14.38 2.10
C ARG A 83 -3.84 -12.93 2.56
N TRP A 84 -4.89 -12.19 2.27
CA TRP A 84 -5.02 -10.81 2.70
C TRP A 84 -5.55 -10.71 4.13
N SER A 85 -5.12 -9.68 4.85
CA SER A 85 -5.62 -9.38 6.19
C SER A 85 -6.86 -8.49 6.08
N ALA A 86 -7.97 -8.90 6.72
CA ALA A 86 -9.15 -8.04 6.78
C ALA A 86 -8.83 -6.69 7.49
N PRO A 87 -9.40 -5.56 7.05
CA PRO A 87 -10.46 -5.44 6.03
C PRO A 87 -9.98 -5.46 4.58
N PHE A 88 -8.65 -5.40 4.35
CA PHE A 88 -8.07 -5.33 3.00
C PHE A 88 -8.46 -6.53 2.15
N GLU A 89 -9.00 -6.26 0.95
CA GLU A 89 -9.54 -7.24 0.03
C GLU A 89 -10.56 -8.18 0.70
N SER A 90 -11.27 -7.69 1.72
CA SER A 90 -12.18 -8.47 2.56
C SER A 90 -11.54 -9.71 3.22
N GLY A 91 -10.22 -9.76 3.34
CA GLY A 91 -9.47 -10.93 3.81
C GLY A 91 -9.48 -12.12 2.83
N LYS A 92 -9.75 -11.88 1.54
CA LYS A 92 -9.77 -12.92 0.52
C LYS A 92 -8.39 -13.58 0.36
N SER A 93 -8.42 -14.80 -0.16
CA SER A 93 -7.22 -15.55 -0.52
C SER A 93 -7.19 -15.81 -2.02
N PHE A 94 -6.02 -15.67 -2.63
CA PHE A 94 -5.81 -15.88 -4.06
C PHE A 94 -4.68 -16.87 -4.29
N GLN A 95 -4.95 -17.90 -5.09
CA GLN A 95 -3.96 -18.90 -5.42
C GLN A 95 -2.99 -18.34 -6.46
N LEU A 96 -1.69 -18.49 -6.20
CA LEU A 96 -0.60 -18.23 -7.13
C LEU A 96 -0.17 -19.52 -7.81
N VAL A 97 -0.06 -19.45 -9.12
CA VAL A 97 0.39 -20.54 -10.01
C VAL A 97 1.49 -20.02 -10.94
N ASN A 98 2.22 -20.95 -11.55
CA ASN A 98 3.34 -20.66 -12.46
C ASN A 98 4.43 -19.76 -11.84
N ILE A 99 4.71 -19.99 -10.56
CA ILE A 99 5.69 -19.19 -9.82
C ILE A 99 7.10 -19.49 -10.33
N ALA A 100 7.80 -18.46 -10.77
CA ALA A 100 9.17 -18.55 -11.22
C ALA A 100 10.04 -17.51 -10.50
N ASN A 101 11.24 -17.93 -10.12
CA ASN A 101 12.26 -17.05 -9.55
C ASN A 101 13.50 -17.09 -10.46
N THR A 102 13.86 -15.96 -11.04
CA THR A 102 15.02 -15.82 -11.92
C THR A 102 16.08 -14.99 -11.23
N VAL A 103 17.14 -15.64 -10.78
CA VAL A 103 18.30 -14.98 -10.19
C VAL A 103 19.03 -14.18 -11.27
N VAL A 104 19.18 -12.88 -11.05
CA VAL A 104 19.93 -11.97 -11.92
C VAL A 104 21.41 -11.96 -11.54
N GLY A 105 21.70 -12.08 -10.24
CA GLY A 105 23.06 -12.08 -9.69
C GLY A 105 23.30 -10.91 -8.73
N PRO A 106 24.55 -10.68 -8.31
CA PRO A 106 24.90 -9.55 -7.45
C PRO A 106 24.50 -8.20 -8.07
N SER A 107 23.96 -7.29 -7.26
CA SER A 107 23.43 -6.00 -7.73
C SER A 107 23.72 -4.87 -6.73
N ALA A 108 24.12 -3.70 -7.24
CA ALA A 108 24.29 -2.50 -6.43
C ALA A 108 22.94 -1.88 -5.98
N ASP A 109 21.85 -2.21 -6.67
CA ASP A 109 20.48 -1.81 -6.29
C ASP A 109 19.99 -2.55 -5.02
N CYS A 110 20.75 -3.55 -4.58
CA CYS A 110 20.43 -4.34 -3.41
C CYS A 110 21.27 -3.92 -2.20
N PRO A 111 20.69 -4.00 -0.98
CA PRO A 111 21.45 -3.84 0.26
C PRO A 111 22.64 -4.80 0.35
N ALA A 112 23.71 -4.37 1.01
CA ALA A 112 24.93 -5.16 1.12
C ALA A 112 24.74 -6.49 1.88
N ASP A 113 23.74 -6.56 2.77
CA ASP A 113 23.35 -7.76 3.51
C ASP A 113 22.42 -8.70 2.71
N HIS A 114 21.91 -8.25 1.56
CA HIS A 114 21.06 -9.02 0.63
C HIS A 114 21.53 -8.83 -0.82
N PRO A 115 22.78 -9.17 -1.16
CA PRO A 115 23.42 -8.64 -2.36
C PRO A 115 22.88 -9.20 -3.69
N VAL A 116 22.10 -10.29 -3.66
CA VAL A 116 21.66 -11.00 -4.87
C VAL A 116 20.29 -10.52 -5.31
N LYS A 117 20.19 -9.97 -6.52
CA LYS A 117 18.93 -9.58 -7.15
C LYS A 117 18.27 -10.76 -7.84
N ALA A 118 16.95 -10.87 -7.70
CA ALA A 118 16.14 -11.84 -8.42
C ALA A 118 14.77 -11.28 -8.81
N ASN A 119 14.25 -11.74 -9.95
CA ASN A 119 12.92 -11.42 -10.43
C ASN A 119 11.96 -12.57 -10.08
N VAL A 120 10.89 -12.24 -9.37
CA VAL A 120 9.81 -13.16 -9.03
C VAL A 120 8.64 -12.88 -9.94
N SER A 121 8.08 -13.93 -10.53
CA SER A 121 6.89 -13.85 -11.38
C SER A 121 5.93 -14.99 -11.06
N GLY A 122 4.68 -14.80 -11.42
CA GLY A 122 3.62 -15.80 -11.31
C GLY A 122 2.31 -15.26 -11.87
N SER A 123 1.22 -15.95 -11.56
CA SER A 123 -0.12 -15.51 -11.96
C SER A 123 -1.14 -15.95 -10.92
N ILE A 124 -2.20 -15.18 -10.76
CA ILE A 124 -3.37 -15.62 -9.99
C ILE A 124 -4.06 -16.73 -10.80
N GLU A 125 -4.37 -17.84 -10.13
CA GLU A 125 -5.10 -18.96 -10.74
C GLU A 125 -6.37 -18.49 -11.44
N ALA A 126 -6.73 -19.12 -12.55
CA ALA A 126 -7.91 -18.74 -13.33
C ALA A 126 -9.20 -18.83 -12.48
N GLY A 127 -10.10 -17.87 -12.69
CA GLY A 127 -11.34 -17.74 -11.94
C GLY A 127 -11.29 -16.68 -10.82
N GLY A 128 -12.47 -16.23 -10.39
CA GLY A 128 -12.60 -15.18 -9.37
C GLY A 128 -12.22 -13.78 -9.88
N GLN A 129 -12.08 -12.84 -8.93
CA GLN A 129 -11.97 -11.40 -9.21
C GLN A 129 -10.69 -11.01 -9.96
N TYR A 130 -9.58 -11.74 -9.77
CA TYR A 130 -8.27 -11.44 -10.36
C TYR A 130 -7.73 -12.61 -11.19
N GLY A 131 -8.56 -13.58 -11.57
CA GLY A 131 -8.08 -14.78 -12.23
C GLY A 131 -7.30 -14.50 -13.52
N GLY A 132 -6.13 -15.13 -13.68
CA GLY A 132 -5.22 -14.91 -14.80
C GLY A 132 -4.32 -13.67 -14.67
N SER A 133 -4.49 -12.87 -13.62
CA SER A 133 -3.69 -11.65 -13.40
C SER A 133 -2.21 -11.99 -13.19
N PRO A 134 -1.28 -11.38 -13.96
CA PRO A 134 0.15 -11.54 -13.73
C PRO A 134 0.57 -10.97 -12.38
N VAL A 135 1.54 -11.63 -11.75
CA VAL A 135 2.14 -11.18 -10.49
C VAL A 135 3.64 -11.03 -10.67
N THR A 136 4.20 -9.90 -10.22
CA THR A 136 5.63 -9.62 -10.35
C THR A 136 6.19 -8.97 -9.08
N ALA A 137 7.42 -9.30 -8.73
CA ALA A 137 8.20 -8.58 -7.73
C ALA A 137 9.69 -8.66 -8.07
N VAL A 138 10.46 -7.68 -7.59
CA VAL A 138 11.93 -7.72 -7.62
C VAL A 138 12.41 -7.81 -6.18
N ILE A 139 13.25 -8.80 -5.89
CA ILE A 139 13.76 -9.06 -4.55
C ILE A 139 15.27 -9.01 -4.51
N CYS A 140 15.78 -8.70 -3.33
CA CYS A 140 17.17 -8.81 -2.92
C CYS A 140 17.27 -9.93 -1.87
N ALA A 141 18.20 -10.84 -2.05
CA ALA A 141 18.30 -12.05 -1.24
C ALA A 141 19.74 -12.32 -0.77
N ASN A 142 19.83 -13.11 0.29
CA ASN A 142 21.04 -13.78 0.73
C ASN A 142 20.75 -15.30 0.92
N GLY A 143 21.62 -16.03 1.63
CA GLY A 143 21.43 -17.46 1.88
C GLY A 143 20.27 -17.82 2.81
N THR A 144 19.78 -16.88 3.61
CA THR A 144 18.83 -17.08 4.70
C THR A 144 17.43 -16.56 4.36
N ASP A 145 17.36 -15.35 3.81
CA ASP A 145 16.14 -14.60 3.60
C ASP A 145 16.22 -13.66 2.40
N PHE A 146 15.09 -13.00 2.14
CA PHE A 146 14.96 -11.99 1.10
C PHE A 146 14.09 -10.82 1.58
N LEU A 147 14.31 -9.68 0.93
CA LEU A 147 13.52 -8.48 1.02
C LEU A 147 13.21 -7.94 -0.37
N MET A 148 12.17 -7.12 -0.48
CA MET A 148 11.84 -6.47 -1.74
C MET A 148 12.91 -5.45 -2.09
N GLN A 149 13.33 -5.41 -3.36
CA GLN A 149 14.34 -4.45 -3.79
C GLN A 149 13.86 -3.02 -3.51
N PRO A 150 14.68 -2.16 -2.87
CA PRO A 150 14.35 -0.77 -2.64
C PRO A 150 13.87 -0.06 -3.92
N GLY A 151 12.78 0.70 -3.80
CA GLY A 151 12.19 1.45 -4.92
C GLY A 151 11.38 0.62 -5.92
N THR A 152 11.16 -0.68 -5.65
CA THR A 152 10.28 -1.54 -6.46
C THR A 152 8.99 -1.85 -5.71
N LEU A 153 8.08 -2.60 -6.34
CA LEU A 153 6.81 -3.01 -5.76
C LEU A 153 6.53 -4.48 -6.07
N PHE A 154 5.81 -5.15 -5.18
CA PHE A 154 5.08 -6.36 -5.51
C PHE A 154 3.78 -5.95 -6.20
N VAL A 155 3.48 -6.49 -7.37
CA VAL A 155 2.38 -6.02 -8.21
C VAL A 155 1.53 -7.18 -8.69
N ILE A 156 0.21 -7.04 -8.56
CA ILE A 156 -0.80 -7.85 -9.26
C ILE A 156 -1.37 -6.99 -10.38
N HIS A 157 -1.01 -7.34 -11.61
CA HIS A 157 -1.40 -6.63 -12.83
C HIS A 157 -2.81 -7.01 -13.27
N LYS A 158 -3.41 -6.22 -14.16
CA LYS A 158 -4.61 -6.63 -14.87
C LYS A 158 -4.28 -7.69 -15.92
N ALA A 159 -5.14 -8.71 -16.03
CA ALA A 159 -5.09 -9.70 -17.11
C ALA A 159 -5.65 -9.14 -18.42
#